data_AF-A0A924DFC5-F1
#
_entry.id   AF-A0A924DFC5-F1
#
_cell.length_a   1.000
_cell.length_b   1.000
_cell.length_c   1.000
_cell.angle_alpha   90.00
_cell.angle_beta   90.00
_cell.angle_gamma   90.00
#
_symmetry.space_group_name_H-M   'P 1'
#
loop_
_entity.id
_entity.type
_entity.pdbx_description
1 polymer ?
#
loop_
_entity_poly.entity_id
_entity_poly.type
_entity_poly.pdbx_seq_one_letter_code
_entity_poly.pdbx_strand_id
1 'polypeptide(L)'
;MAFSASLRRLTTLIGLLGVLFSSLTGCSSGSGGVTPNPLPTGDEPNMGRGANGIDNLADPGARDVCRANAAVSGRAKWTVLIYMNAANDLQPDSLTNMAQIASIGSSPDVNIVVQWKQAACANCGSPSFVETRRYRVTPHSSADVASIQRGVTSVLDNDLLAPPPAPFYNSGTKQADMGDYRVLNDFVKWGSSTYPADHLAVVLWNHGAGWKPTRTAGGVRPPRFRAFSEDDDTRNEIQTTQIPVALSGTSQPIDDLIFDCSLMQMIEVAYEVRNSAKLLVGSEESPPGSGYPYDLWLSDLKTGGAGANPCALGRSIVNTFVSYYRNNFNYNNITQSVIDLTKMQNVADKLDAFASQLRLHTSIESTALQVSRTTAQRYDYPENKDLADYADLVRTKATSQPLKDSATSLLSALRGGVTGSIIYNGFGAFGQDKSYGQAIYIQQPSDFNPRYYDISLSKPGGAPNWAKFLTEQRQ
;
A
#
# COMPACT_ATOMS: atom_id res chain seq x y z
N MET A 1 66.59 17.22 -17.56
CA MET A 1 67.52 16.72 -16.53
C MET A 1 67.09 17.25 -15.18
N ALA A 2 66.92 16.34 -14.21
CA ALA A 2 66.93 16.44 -12.73
C ALA A 2 66.22 17.61 -12.00
N PHE A 3 65.16 17.42 -11.20
CA PHE A 3 64.98 16.75 -9.88
C PHE A 3 65.55 17.48 -8.64
N SER A 4 64.65 17.93 -7.74
CA SER A 4 64.48 17.54 -6.30
C SER A 4 63.59 18.61 -5.62
N ALA A 5 62.43 18.33 -5.01
CA ALA A 5 62.04 17.46 -3.89
C ALA A 5 62.53 17.93 -2.51
N SER A 6 61.63 18.50 -1.69
CA SER A 6 61.56 18.23 -0.24
C SER A 6 60.23 18.71 0.40
N LEU A 7 59.94 18.12 1.57
CA LEU A 7 58.63 17.76 2.13
C LEU A 7 58.05 18.77 3.16
N ARG A 8 56.71 18.72 3.29
CA ARG A 8 55.85 18.79 4.51
C ARG A 8 55.77 20.10 5.32
N ARG A 9 54.53 20.62 5.48
CA ARG A 9 53.68 20.46 6.69
C ARG A 9 52.25 21.04 6.52
N LEU A 10 51.30 20.19 6.90
CA LEU A 10 49.91 20.40 7.38
C LEU A 10 49.48 21.84 7.78
N THR A 11 48.31 22.31 7.32
CA THR A 11 47.04 22.43 8.10
C THR A 11 45.94 23.21 7.34
N THR A 12 44.71 22.67 7.41
CA THR A 12 43.37 23.30 7.28
C THR A 12 43.01 24.17 6.06
N LEU A 13 42.13 23.65 5.20
CA LEU A 13 40.82 24.30 4.96
C LEU A 13 39.79 23.25 4.48
N ILE A 14 38.71 23.14 5.26
CA ILE A 14 37.48 22.42 4.94
C ILE A 14 36.66 23.33 4.02
N GLY A 15 36.16 22.82 2.89
CA GLY A 15 35.19 23.55 2.09
C GLY A 15 34.95 22.95 0.71
N LEU A 16 33.73 22.45 0.52
CA LEU A 16 33.09 22.10 -0.77
C LEU A 16 33.65 20.92 -1.56
N LEU A 17 32.99 19.77 -1.41
CA LEU A 17 32.55 18.95 -2.54
C LEU A 17 31.58 17.87 -2.03
N GLY A 18 30.30 18.16 -2.17
CA GLY A 18 29.21 17.21 -2.01
C GLY A 18 28.11 17.60 -2.97
N VAL A 19 27.40 16.60 -3.48
CA VAL A 19 26.34 16.66 -4.50
C VAL A 19 26.85 16.48 -5.93
N LEU A 20 27.04 15.22 -6.29
CA LEU A 20 26.64 14.64 -7.59
C LEU A 20 26.57 13.11 -7.40
N PHE A 21 25.60 12.49 -8.07
CA PHE A 21 25.21 11.06 -8.07
C PHE A 21 24.08 10.65 -7.09
N SER A 22 22.85 10.71 -7.60
CA SER A 22 21.87 9.61 -7.51
C SER A 22 20.65 9.93 -8.39
N SER A 23 20.82 9.71 -9.68
CA SER A 23 19.75 9.44 -10.64
C SER A 23 20.34 8.48 -11.65
N LEU A 24 19.63 7.38 -11.93
CA LEU A 24 20.04 6.17 -12.67
C LEU A 24 20.40 4.98 -11.77
N THR A 25 19.40 4.42 -11.11
CA THR A 25 19.23 2.96 -11.13
C THR A 25 18.06 2.66 -12.05
N GLY A 26 18.34 2.66 -13.34
CA GLY A 26 17.44 2.03 -14.31
C GLY A 26 17.42 0.53 -14.02
N CYS A 27 16.23 -0.01 -13.81
CA CYS A 27 16.00 -1.45 -13.84
C CYS A 27 16.42 -1.95 -15.24
N SER A 28 17.53 -2.68 -15.30
CA SER A 28 17.90 -3.44 -16.49
C SER A 28 16.90 -4.59 -16.63
N SER A 29 16.08 -4.50 -17.67
CA SER A 29 15.19 -5.54 -18.15
C SER A 29 16.00 -6.71 -18.73
N GLY A 30 16.10 -7.80 -17.97
CA GLY A 30 16.46 -9.11 -18.49
C GLY A 30 15.18 -9.90 -18.80
N SER A 31 14.76 -9.89 -20.05
CA SER A 31 13.66 -10.73 -20.55
C SER A 31 14.11 -12.20 -20.58
N GLY A 32 13.73 -12.97 -19.56
CA GLY A 32 13.78 -14.43 -19.55
C GLY A 32 12.39 -14.96 -19.22
N GLY A 33 11.76 -15.66 -20.15
CA GLY A 33 10.50 -16.35 -19.90
C GLY A 33 10.71 -17.41 -18.82
N VAL A 34 10.03 -17.28 -17.69
CA VAL A 34 10.03 -18.27 -16.62
C VAL A 34 8.67 -18.95 -16.63
N THR A 35 8.66 -20.25 -16.92
CA THR A 35 7.53 -21.13 -16.68
C THR A 35 7.35 -21.31 -15.16
N PRO A 36 6.12 -21.28 -14.61
CA PRO A 36 5.92 -21.49 -13.18
C PRO A 36 6.33 -22.92 -12.79
N ASN A 37 7.25 -23.06 -11.85
CA ASN A 37 7.44 -24.33 -11.15
C ASN A 37 6.30 -24.52 -10.14
N PRO A 38 5.80 -25.76 -9.94
CA PRO A 38 4.87 -26.04 -8.84
C PRO A 38 5.53 -25.70 -7.50
N LEU A 39 4.75 -25.13 -6.58
CA LEU A 39 5.17 -24.84 -5.21
C LEU A 39 5.76 -26.11 -4.56
N PRO A 40 6.95 -26.06 -3.94
CA PRO A 40 7.42 -27.14 -3.09
C PRO A 40 6.51 -27.22 -1.86
N THR A 41 5.91 -28.39 -1.66
CA THR A 41 5.30 -28.74 -0.38
C THR A 41 6.42 -29.10 0.60
N GLY A 42 6.84 -28.15 1.44
CA GLY A 42 7.79 -28.42 2.51
C GLY A 42 8.65 -27.21 2.88
N ASP A 43 8.63 -26.91 4.18
CA ASP A 43 9.36 -25.87 4.91
C ASP A 43 8.85 -24.44 4.76
N GLU A 44 8.10 -23.98 5.79
CA GLU A 44 7.76 -22.57 5.96
C GLU A 44 9.04 -21.72 5.99
N PRO A 45 9.25 -20.80 5.03
CA PRO A 45 10.45 -20.00 4.98
C PRO A 45 10.41 -18.96 6.10
N ASN A 46 11.06 -19.25 7.22
CA ASN A 46 11.40 -18.36 8.35
C ASN A 46 10.67 -16.99 8.28
N MET A 47 9.35 -17.03 8.52
CA MET A 47 8.50 -15.85 8.65
C MET A 47 8.85 -15.22 10.00
N GLY A 48 9.22 -13.93 9.99
CA GLY A 48 9.91 -13.28 11.09
C GLY A 48 9.44 -13.71 12.48
N ARG A 49 10.36 -14.27 13.27
CA ARG A 49 10.21 -14.45 14.71
C ARG A 49 9.95 -13.07 15.34
N GLY A 50 8.68 -12.69 15.48
CA GLY A 50 8.33 -11.37 15.97
C GLY A 50 6.84 -11.07 16.16
N ALA A 51 5.91 -11.95 15.76
CA ALA A 51 4.50 -11.81 16.12
C ALA A 51 4.15 -12.81 17.24
N ASN A 52 4.33 -12.40 18.49
CA ASN A 52 3.55 -12.99 19.58
C ASN A 52 2.09 -12.60 19.33
N GLY A 53 1.34 -13.48 18.65
CA GLY A 53 -0.07 -13.29 18.32
C GLY A 53 -0.37 -13.51 16.85
N ILE A 54 -0.01 -14.68 16.30
CA ILE A 54 -0.67 -15.14 15.08
C ILE A 54 -2.00 -15.71 15.57
N ASP A 55 -3.05 -14.90 15.56
CA ASP A 55 -4.41 -15.38 15.81
C ASP A 55 -4.64 -16.58 14.88
N ASN A 56 -4.95 -17.75 15.46
CA ASN A 56 -5.34 -18.90 14.67
C ASN A 56 -6.66 -18.55 13.98
N LEU A 57 -6.64 -18.32 12.67
CA LEU A 57 -7.80 -17.85 11.89
C LEU A 57 -8.99 -18.84 11.90
N ALA A 58 -8.80 -20.03 12.47
CA ALA A 58 -9.82 -21.05 12.70
C ALA A 58 -10.42 -21.05 14.12
N ASP A 59 -10.02 -20.13 15.02
CA ASP A 59 -10.44 -20.08 16.43
C ASP A 59 -11.84 -19.45 16.59
N PRO A 60 -12.77 -20.06 17.36
CA PRO A 60 -14.05 -19.47 17.78
C PRO A 60 -13.97 -18.10 18.51
N GLY A 61 -12.78 -17.68 18.97
CA GLY A 61 -12.47 -16.33 19.45
C GLY A 61 -11.99 -15.33 18.38
N ALA A 62 -12.09 -15.68 17.09
CA ALA A 62 -11.65 -14.88 15.96
C ALA A 62 -12.28 -13.48 15.92
N ARG A 63 -11.51 -12.53 15.38
CA ARG A 63 -11.94 -11.16 15.11
C ARG A 63 -13.20 -11.17 14.24
N ASP A 64 -14.21 -10.39 14.60
CA ASP A 64 -15.46 -10.33 13.84
C ASP A 64 -15.26 -9.90 12.38
N VAL A 65 -14.22 -9.10 12.10
CA VAL A 65 -13.85 -8.69 10.74
C VAL A 65 -13.37 -9.84 9.87
N CYS A 66 -12.93 -10.94 10.49
CA CYS A 66 -12.51 -12.17 9.83
C CYS A 66 -13.66 -13.17 9.67
N ARG A 67 -14.91 -12.82 10.00
CA ARG A 67 -16.03 -13.75 9.79
C ARG A 67 -16.43 -13.73 8.31
N ALA A 68 -16.69 -14.92 7.77
CA ALA A 68 -17.38 -15.08 6.50
C ALA A 68 -18.72 -14.32 6.53
N ASN A 69 -19.03 -13.59 5.47
CA ASN A 69 -20.38 -13.05 5.29
C ASN A 69 -21.31 -14.23 4.97
N ALA A 70 -22.59 -14.11 5.36
CA ALA A 70 -23.55 -15.18 5.11
C ALA A 70 -23.77 -15.37 3.60
N ALA A 71 -23.73 -16.61 3.15
CA ALA A 71 -23.92 -16.95 1.74
C ALA A 71 -25.34 -16.60 1.26
N VAL A 72 -25.44 -15.89 0.14
CA VAL A 72 -26.72 -15.55 -0.49
C VAL A 72 -26.89 -16.34 -1.79
N SER A 73 -27.98 -17.11 -1.88
CA SER A 73 -28.26 -17.93 -3.07
C SER A 73 -28.30 -17.08 -4.35
N GLY A 74 -27.61 -17.56 -5.39
CA GLY A 74 -27.52 -16.87 -6.68
C GLY A 74 -26.48 -15.74 -6.74
N ARG A 75 -25.73 -15.49 -5.66
CA ARG A 75 -24.57 -14.59 -5.67
C ARG A 75 -23.26 -15.37 -5.75
N ALA A 76 -22.23 -14.72 -6.28
CA ALA A 76 -20.86 -15.19 -6.15
C ALA A 76 -20.42 -15.06 -4.68
N LYS A 77 -19.40 -15.83 -4.27
CA LYS A 77 -18.78 -15.67 -2.94
C LYS A 77 -17.98 -14.38 -2.87
N TRP A 78 -17.25 -14.06 -3.93
CA TRP A 78 -16.42 -12.85 -4.00
C TRP A 78 -16.66 -12.05 -5.26
N THR A 79 -16.63 -10.74 -5.11
CA THR A 79 -16.35 -9.80 -6.20
C THR A 79 -15.08 -9.06 -5.87
N VAL A 80 -14.10 -9.16 -6.77
CA VAL A 80 -12.83 -8.44 -6.73
C VAL A 80 -12.89 -7.34 -7.80
N LEU A 81 -12.92 -6.08 -7.37
CA LEU A 81 -12.84 -4.92 -8.24
C LEU A 81 -11.41 -4.41 -8.28
N ILE A 82 -10.79 -4.35 -9.45
CA ILE A 82 -9.41 -3.91 -9.63
C ILE A 82 -9.40 -2.61 -10.43
N TYR A 83 -8.99 -1.53 -9.78
CA TYR A 83 -8.83 -0.22 -10.40
C TYR A 83 -7.37 -0.02 -10.80
N MET A 84 -7.07 -0.27 -12.08
CA MET A 84 -5.73 -0.31 -12.64
C MET A 84 -5.46 0.94 -13.48
N ASN A 85 -5.02 2.00 -12.81
CA ASN A 85 -4.61 3.22 -13.48
C ASN A 85 -3.17 3.06 -13.97
N ALA A 86 -2.98 2.80 -15.27
CA ALA A 86 -1.68 2.59 -15.88
C ALA A 86 -1.30 3.75 -16.84
N ALA A 87 -1.85 4.94 -16.60
CA ALA A 87 -1.52 6.15 -17.34
C ALA A 87 -0.26 6.84 -16.76
N ASN A 88 0.81 6.09 -16.54
CA ASN A 88 2.11 6.54 -16.02
C ASN A 88 3.21 5.51 -16.34
N ASP A 89 4.37 5.63 -15.71
CA ASP A 89 5.54 4.76 -15.90
C ASP A 89 5.35 3.29 -15.48
N LEU A 90 4.30 2.94 -14.73
CA LEU A 90 3.95 1.55 -14.41
C LEU A 90 3.18 0.85 -15.55
N GLN A 91 2.88 1.53 -16.66
CA GLN A 91 2.12 0.95 -17.77
C GLN A 91 2.59 -0.45 -18.20
N PRO A 92 3.90 -0.74 -18.35
CA PRO A 92 4.36 -2.08 -18.72
C PRO A 92 3.97 -3.17 -17.70
N ASP A 93 3.95 -2.85 -16.41
CA ASP A 93 3.58 -3.78 -15.33
C ASP A 93 2.10 -4.15 -15.40
N SER A 94 1.24 -3.22 -15.84
CA SER A 94 -0.20 -3.49 -16.02
C SER A 94 -0.49 -4.61 -17.03
N LEU A 95 0.36 -4.80 -18.05
CA LEU A 95 0.24 -5.92 -18.99
C LEU A 95 0.55 -7.26 -18.31
N THR A 96 1.57 -7.28 -17.44
CA THR A 96 1.92 -8.47 -16.66
C THR A 96 0.79 -8.82 -15.69
N ASN A 97 0.26 -7.84 -14.97
CA ASN A 97 -0.83 -8.09 -14.03
C ASN A 97 -2.12 -8.52 -14.76
N MET A 98 -2.47 -7.91 -15.90
CA MET A 98 -3.61 -8.37 -16.69
C MET A 98 -3.43 -9.79 -17.26
N ALA A 99 -2.21 -10.17 -17.65
CA ALA A 99 -1.91 -11.53 -18.08
C ALA A 99 -2.07 -12.54 -16.91
N GLN A 100 -1.59 -12.19 -15.72
CA GLN A 100 -1.79 -12.98 -14.50
C GLN A 100 -3.26 -13.08 -14.09
N ILE A 101 -4.02 -12.00 -14.19
CA ILE A 101 -5.47 -11.99 -13.91
C ILE A 101 -6.21 -12.87 -14.91
N ALA A 102 -5.87 -12.77 -16.21
CA ALA A 102 -6.48 -13.55 -17.29
C ALA A 102 -6.14 -15.05 -17.22
N SER A 103 -4.98 -15.43 -16.68
CA SER A 103 -4.65 -16.85 -16.48
C SER A 103 -5.58 -17.54 -15.47
N ILE A 104 -6.18 -16.76 -14.56
CA ILE A 104 -7.10 -17.24 -13.53
C ILE A 104 -8.55 -17.01 -13.90
N GLY A 105 -8.92 -15.77 -14.23
CA GLY A 105 -10.26 -15.34 -14.64
C GLY A 105 -11.39 -15.57 -13.62
N SER A 106 -12.56 -14.99 -13.92
CA SER A 106 -13.79 -15.15 -13.15
C SER A 106 -14.32 -16.59 -13.20
N SER A 107 -15.15 -16.95 -12.23
CA SER A 107 -15.91 -18.20 -12.15
C SER A 107 -17.36 -17.90 -11.71
N PRO A 108 -18.23 -18.91 -11.51
CA PRO A 108 -19.53 -18.70 -10.86
C PRO A 108 -19.42 -18.17 -9.42
N ASP A 109 -18.35 -18.53 -8.70
CA ASP A 109 -18.14 -18.18 -7.29
C ASP A 109 -17.30 -16.92 -7.09
N VAL A 110 -16.57 -16.45 -8.13
CA VAL A 110 -15.68 -15.29 -8.03
C VAL A 110 -15.82 -14.42 -9.27
N ASN A 111 -16.24 -13.16 -9.09
CA ASN A 111 -16.17 -12.15 -10.14
C ASN A 111 -14.84 -11.40 -10.04
N ILE A 112 -14.11 -11.30 -11.15
CA ILE A 112 -12.90 -10.49 -11.27
C ILE A 112 -13.18 -9.41 -12.31
N VAL A 113 -13.30 -8.17 -11.85
CA VAL A 113 -13.73 -7.04 -12.67
C VAL A 113 -12.63 -5.98 -12.64
N VAL A 114 -12.16 -5.56 -13.81
CA VAL A 114 -11.03 -4.62 -13.92
C VAL A 114 -11.48 -3.37 -14.67
N GLN A 115 -11.21 -2.19 -14.12
CA GLN A 115 -11.17 -0.95 -14.89
C GLN A 115 -9.72 -0.56 -15.13
N TRP A 116 -9.34 -0.51 -16.41
CA TRP A 116 -7.95 -0.36 -16.83
C TRP A 116 -7.81 0.78 -17.82
N LYS A 117 -6.83 1.65 -17.59
CA LYS A 117 -6.41 2.70 -18.52
C LYS A 117 -4.93 2.54 -18.81
N GLN A 118 -4.57 2.56 -20.09
CA GLN A 118 -3.20 2.87 -20.55
C GLN A 118 -3.22 4.24 -21.25
N ALA A 119 -2.08 4.90 -21.40
CA ALA A 119 -2.04 6.23 -22.00
C ALA A 119 -0.78 6.50 -22.81
N ALA A 120 -0.90 7.36 -23.82
CA ALA A 120 0.24 7.87 -24.57
C ALA A 120 0.79 9.14 -23.88
N CYS A 121 1.49 8.97 -22.77
CA CYS A 121 2.12 10.07 -22.02
C CYS A 121 3.65 10.03 -22.10
N ALA A 122 4.33 11.15 -21.82
CA ALA A 122 5.78 11.29 -21.99
C ALA A 122 6.61 10.29 -21.16
N ASN A 123 6.10 9.89 -19.99
CA ASN A 123 6.76 8.93 -19.10
C ASN A 123 6.08 7.55 -19.10
N CYS A 124 5.09 7.33 -19.97
CA CYS A 124 4.39 6.07 -20.10
C CYS A 124 5.21 5.08 -20.96
N GLY A 125 4.91 3.79 -20.84
CA GLY A 125 5.38 2.79 -21.80
C GLY A 125 4.71 2.91 -23.17
N SER A 126 4.91 1.93 -24.06
CA SER A 126 4.18 1.85 -25.34
C SER A 126 2.79 1.25 -25.12
N PRO A 127 1.69 2.02 -25.24
CA PRO A 127 0.36 1.51 -24.91
C PRO A 127 -0.18 0.56 -25.98
N SER A 128 -0.86 -0.50 -25.56
CA SER A 128 -1.62 -1.39 -26.46
C SER A 128 -2.93 -0.76 -26.95
N PHE A 129 -3.49 0.14 -26.14
CA PHE A 129 -4.68 0.95 -26.42
C PHE A 129 -4.58 2.22 -25.57
N VAL A 130 -5.32 3.28 -25.91
CA VAL A 130 -5.29 4.55 -25.14
C VAL A 130 -6.65 4.90 -24.51
N GLU A 131 -7.56 3.94 -24.46
CA GLU A 131 -8.92 4.08 -23.90
C GLU A 131 -8.94 3.74 -22.39
N THR A 132 -10.01 4.14 -21.69
CA THR A 132 -10.38 3.54 -20.40
C THR A 132 -11.39 2.42 -20.62
N ARG A 133 -11.05 1.20 -20.21
CA ARG A 133 -11.81 -0.01 -20.50
C ARG A 133 -12.25 -0.71 -19.21
N ARG A 134 -13.38 -1.42 -19.27
CA ARG A 134 -13.87 -2.29 -18.20
C ARG A 134 -13.94 -3.72 -18.70
N TYR A 135 -13.56 -4.67 -17.85
CA TYR A 135 -13.59 -6.10 -18.16
C TYR A 135 -14.23 -6.87 -17.03
N ARG A 136 -15.01 -7.90 -17.35
CA ARG A 136 -15.19 -9.05 -16.44
C ARG A 136 -14.31 -10.15 -17.00
N VAL A 137 -13.12 -10.29 -16.42
CA VAL A 137 -12.08 -11.14 -16.99
C VAL A 137 -12.50 -12.61 -16.88
N THR A 138 -12.44 -13.36 -17.95
CA THR A 138 -12.65 -14.82 -18.00
C THR A 138 -11.31 -15.56 -18.08
N PRO A 139 -11.24 -16.87 -17.82
CA PRO A 139 -9.99 -17.60 -17.91
C PRO A 139 -9.52 -17.74 -19.37
N HIS A 140 -8.28 -17.36 -19.64
CA HIS A 140 -7.66 -17.40 -20.97
C HIS A 140 -6.67 -18.54 -21.13
N SER A 141 -6.42 -18.95 -22.38
CA SER A 141 -5.42 -19.95 -22.69
C SER A 141 -4.01 -19.45 -22.41
N SER A 142 -3.04 -20.36 -22.19
CA SER A 142 -1.63 -19.95 -22.00
C SER A 142 -1.08 -19.15 -23.19
N ALA A 143 -1.59 -19.39 -24.42
CA ALA A 143 -1.20 -18.62 -25.60
C ALA A 143 -1.75 -17.19 -25.58
N ASP A 144 -2.98 -17.00 -25.10
CA ASP A 144 -3.59 -15.68 -24.93
C ASP A 144 -2.90 -14.91 -23.80
N VAL A 145 -2.62 -15.56 -22.68
CA VAL A 145 -1.85 -14.98 -21.55
C VAL A 145 -0.50 -14.47 -22.02
N ALA A 146 0.25 -15.28 -22.77
CA ALA A 146 1.54 -14.86 -23.35
C ALA A 146 1.39 -13.74 -24.40
N SER A 147 0.22 -13.61 -25.03
CA SER A 147 -0.08 -12.54 -25.98
C SER A 147 -0.39 -11.22 -25.25
N ILE A 148 -1.17 -11.26 -24.17
CA ILE A 148 -1.45 -10.11 -23.30
C ILE A 148 -0.14 -9.53 -22.74
N GLN A 149 0.74 -10.39 -22.22
CA GLN A 149 2.02 -9.95 -21.66
C GLN A 149 2.95 -9.28 -22.69
N ARG A 150 2.79 -9.61 -23.98
CA ARG A 150 3.50 -8.96 -25.10
C ARG A 150 2.78 -7.73 -25.65
N GLY A 151 1.68 -7.30 -25.01
CA GLY A 151 0.90 -6.13 -25.41
C GLY A 151 -0.18 -6.41 -26.46
N VAL A 152 -0.45 -7.66 -26.81
CA VAL A 152 -1.55 -8.03 -27.71
C VAL A 152 -2.81 -8.26 -26.87
N THR A 153 -3.56 -7.19 -26.62
CA THR A 153 -4.70 -7.17 -25.70
C THR A 153 -6.06 -7.43 -26.36
N SER A 154 -6.13 -7.57 -27.69
CA SER A 154 -7.38 -7.86 -28.41
C SER A 154 -7.99 -9.21 -28.05
N VAL A 155 -7.22 -10.13 -27.47
CA VAL A 155 -7.75 -11.40 -26.92
C VAL A 155 -8.68 -11.19 -25.72
N LEU A 156 -8.66 -10.00 -25.10
CA LEU A 156 -9.56 -9.60 -24.02
C LEU A 156 -10.85 -8.94 -24.54
N ASP A 157 -11.00 -8.71 -25.84
CA ASP A 157 -12.16 -7.96 -26.37
C ASP A 157 -13.50 -8.67 -26.11
N ASN A 158 -13.50 -10.00 -25.98
CA ASN A 158 -14.68 -10.78 -25.61
C ASN A 158 -15.12 -10.57 -24.15
N ASP A 159 -14.22 -10.08 -23.28
CA ASP A 159 -14.51 -9.79 -21.87
C ASP A 159 -14.90 -8.32 -21.64
N LEU A 160 -14.87 -7.51 -22.70
CA LEU A 160 -15.07 -6.07 -22.62
C LEU A 160 -16.50 -5.73 -22.20
N LEU A 161 -16.62 -4.85 -21.22
CA LEU A 161 -17.88 -4.33 -20.70
C LEU A 161 -18.10 -2.89 -21.18
N ALA A 162 -19.30 -2.36 -20.92
CA ALA A 162 -19.58 -0.96 -21.17
C ALA A 162 -18.55 -0.07 -20.44
N PRO A 163 -18.01 0.97 -21.09
CA PRO A 163 -17.07 1.90 -20.46
C PRO A 163 -17.75 2.68 -19.32
N PRO A 164 -16.98 3.45 -18.51
CA PRO A 164 -17.58 4.36 -17.55
C PRO A 164 -18.57 5.33 -18.24
N PRO A 165 -19.64 5.76 -17.56
CA PRO A 165 -20.61 6.67 -18.15
C PRO A 165 -20.09 8.12 -18.18
N ALA A 166 -20.70 8.95 -19.03
CA ALA A 166 -20.56 10.40 -18.94
C ALA A 166 -21.09 10.91 -17.57
N PRO A 167 -20.55 12.03 -17.02
CA PRO A 167 -19.53 12.91 -17.59
C PRO A 167 -18.08 12.46 -17.30
N PHE A 168 -17.90 11.34 -16.60
CA PHE A 168 -16.59 10.84 -16.16
C PHE A 168 -15.77 10.23 -17.30
N TYR A 169 -16.43 9.90 -18.40
CA TYR A 169 -15.85 9.36 -19.62
C TYR A 169 -16.12 10.28 -20.80
N ASN A 170 -15.05 10.70 -21.48
CA ASN A 170 -15.16 11.43 -22.73
C ASN A 170 -15.39 10.45 -23.87
N SER A 171 -16.61 10.45 -24.45
CA SER A 171 -16.96 9.52 -25.53
C SER A 171 -16.19 9.76 -26.83
N GLY A 172 -15.63 10.95 -27.04
CA GLY A 172 -14.82 11.27 -28.21
C GLY A 172 -13.41 10.70 -28.10
N THR A 173 -12.75 10.87 -26.96
CA THR A 173 -11.40 10.34 -26.72
C THR A 173 -11.41 8.91 -26.15
N LYS A 174 -12.57 8.44 -25.70
CA LYS A 174 -12.78 7.16 -25.02
C LYS A 174 -11.95 7.00 -23.74
N GLN A 175 -11.75 8.10 -23.01
CA GLN A 175 -10.91 8.14 -21.82
C GLN A 175 -11.65 8.71 -20.62
N ALA A 176 -11.30 8.21 -19.44
CA ALA A 176 -11.57 8.84 -18.16
C ALA A 176 -10.25 9.34 -17.53
N ASP A 177 -10.36 10.32 -16.64
CA ASP A 177 -9.26 10.71 -15.75
C ASP A 177 -9.22 9.73 -14.57
N MET A 178 -8.28 8.78 -14.60
CA MET A 178 -8.21 7.78 -13.56
C MET A 178 -7.64 8.34 -12.23
N GLY A 179 -7.07 9.54 -12.26
CA GLY A 179 -6.69 10.32 -11.08
C GLY A 179 -7.85 11.14 -10.48
N ASP A 180 -9.03 11.16 -11.10
CA ASP A 180 -10.25 11.75 -10.52
C ASP A 180 -10.94 10.73 -9.60
N TYR A 181 -11.04 11.05 -8.30
CA TYR A 181 -11.68 10.20 -7.31
C TYR A 181 -13.14 9.82 -7.66
N ARG A 182 -13.82 10.63 -8.49
CA ARG A 182 -15.19 10.37 -8.95
C ARG A 182 -15.26 9.22 -9.97
N VAL A 183 -14.19 9.01 -10.74
CA VAL A 183 -14.07 7.88 -11.67
C VAL A 183 -13.91 6.57 -10.88
N LEU A 184 -13.12 6.59 -9.80
CA LEU A 184 -13.04 5.46 -8.86
C LEU A 184 -14.40 5.22 -8.18
N ASN A 185 -15.10 6.27 -7.77
CA ASN A 185 -16.44 6.16 -7.17
C ASN A 185 -17.45 5.49 -8.09
N ASP A 186 -17.53 5.94 -9.34
CA ASP A 186 -18.39 5.32 -10.33
C ASP A 186 -18.06 3.83 -10.49
N PHE A 187 -16.77 3.48 -10.60
CA PHE A 187 -16.34 2.09 -10.76
C PHE A 187 -16.74 1.19 -9.58
N VAL A 188 -16.44 1.57 -8.35
CA VAL A 188 -16.72 0.70 -7.18
C VAL A 188 -18.22 0.58 -6.93
N LYS A 189 -18.98 1.66 -7.14
CA LYS A 189 -20.44 1.66 -7.02
C LYS A 189 -21.10 0.79 -8.10
N TRP A 190 -20.72 0.99 -9.36
CA TRP A 190 -21.24 0.21 -10.47
C TRP A 190 -20.83 -1.25 -10.36
N GLY A 191 -19.56 -1.54 -10.07
CA GLY A 191 -19.02 -2.89 -10.00
C GLY A 191 -19.68 -3.72 -8.89
N SER A 192 -19.78 -3.16 -7.67
CA SER A 192 -20.44 -3.84 -6.55
C SER A 192 -21.95 -4.04 -6.76
N SER A 193 -22.61 -3.15 -7.50
CA SER A 193 -24.04 -3.30 -7.82
C SER A 193 -24.30 -4.29 -8.95
N THR A 194 -23.42 -4.33 -9.96
CA THR A 194 -23.56 -5.18 -11.15
C THR A 194 -23.15 -6.61 -10.88
N TYR A 195 -22.15 -6.80 -10.00
CA TYR A 195 -21.61 -8.09 -9.62
C TYR A 195 -21.73 -8.28 -8.10
N PRO A 196 -22.95 -8.47 -7.57
CA PRO A 196 -23.14 -8.66 -6.14
C PRO A 196 -22.52 -10.00 -5.71
N ALA A 197 -21.89 -10.00 -4.55
CA ALA A 197 -21.26 -11.17 -3.96
C ALA A 197 -21.40 -11.16 -2.43
N ASP A 198 -21.11 -12.28 -1.77
CA ASP A 198 -21.09 -12.33 -0.31
C ASP A 198 -20.00 -11.40 0.25
N HIS A 199 -18.86 -11.32 -0.44
CA HIS A 199 -17.72 -10.49 -0.09
C HIS A 199 -17.29 -9.54 -1.21
N LEU A 200 -16.81 -8.35 -0.83
CA LEU A 200 -16.28 -7.34 -1.75
C LEU A 200 -14.82 -7.00 -1.41
N ALA A 201 -13.92 -7.27 -2.36
CA ALA A 201 -12.56 -6.77 -2.34
C ALA A 201 -12.40 -5.65 -3.37
N VAL A 202 -11.71 -4.57 -3.00
CA VAL A 202 -11.34 -3.47 -3.90
C VAL A 202 -9.83 -3.36 -3.92
N VAL A 203 -9.22 -3.64 -5.07
CA VAL A 203 -7.79 -3.49 -5.32
C VAL A 203 -7.55 -2.16 -6.03
N LEU A 204 -6.70 -1.35 -5.44
CA LEU A 204 -6.26 -0.07 -5.95
C LEU A 204 -4.80 -0.20 -6.38
N TRP A 205 -4.55 -0.12 -7.67
CA TRP A 205 -3.24 -0.36 -8.29
C TRP A 205 -2.72 0.94 -8.92
N ASN A 206 -1.54 1.40 -8.48
CA ASN A 206 -0.74 2.52 -9.03
C ASN A 206 0.49 2.77 -8.12
N HIS A 207 1.13 3.93 -8.26
CA HIS A 207 1.95 4.57 -7.24
C HIS A 207 1.16 4.96 -5.97
N GLY A 208 1.90 5.27 -4.91
CA GLY A 208 1.39 5.89 -3.69
C GLY A 208 2.48 6.67 -2.93
N ALA A 209 2.04 7.51 -1.99
CA ALA A 209 2.88 8.31 -1.09
C ALA A 209 2.30 8.37 0.34
N GLY A 210 1.50 7.38 0.71
CA GLY A 210 0.80 7.36 1.99
C GLY A 210 -0.20 8.51 2.10
N TRP A 211 0.00 9.39 3.08
CA TRP A 211 -0.89 10.52 3.35
C TRP A 211 -0.51 11.80 2.62
N LYS A 212 0.73 11.89 2.11
CA LYS A 212 1.31 13.14 1.62
C LYS A 212 0.73 13.45 0.23
N PRO A 213 -0.01 14.56 0.05
CA PRO A 213 -0.41 14.98 -1.29
C PRO A 213 0.81 15.48 -2.05
N THR A 214 0.88 15.24 -3.35
CA THR A 214 2.13 15.44 -4.11
C THR A 214 1.96 16.39 -5.29
N ARG A 215 0.73 16.67 -5.67
CA ARG A 215 0.31 17.76 -6.53
C ARG A 215 -0.61 18.70 -5.76
N THR A 216 -0.61 19.95 -6.20
CA THR A 216 -1.72 20.88 -5.95
C THR A 216 -2.47 20.96 -7.27
N ALA A 217 -3.80 21.04 -7.29
CA ALA A 217 -4.55 21.13 -8.54
C ALA A 217 -3.96 22.23 -9.45
N GLY A 218 -3.42 21.85 -10.61
CA GLY A 218 -2.76 22.76 -11.57
C GLY A 218 -1.27 23.10 -11.31
N GLY A 219 -0.60 22.50 -10.33
CA GLY A 219 0.79 22.77 -9.97
C GLY A 219 1.83 21.83 -10.59
N VAL A 220 3.10 22.24 -10.60
CA VAL A 220 4.25 21.43 -11.04
C VAL A 220 4.64 20.43 -9.93
N ARG A 221 4.88 19.18 -10.32
CA ARG A 221 5.28 18.07 -9.45
C ARG A 221 6.65 18.33 -8.79
N PRO A 222 6.79 18.24 -7.46
CA PRO A 222 8.10 18.13 -6.83
C PRO A 222 8.74 16.79 -7.22
N PRO A 223 10.02 16.75 -7.62
CA PRO A 223 10.68 15.47 -7.86
C PRO A 223 10.70 14.68 -6.55
N ARG A 224 10.24 13.42 -6.60
CA ARG A 224 10.23 12.38 -5.53
C ARG A 224 8.91 12.10 -4.78
N PHE A 225 7.81 12.82 -5.03
CA PHE A 225 6.53 12.54 -4.37
C PHE A 225 5.42 12.25 -5.41
N ARG A 226 4.61 11.19 -5.21
CA ARG A 226 3.42 10.81 -6.02
C ARG A 226 2.22 10.40 -5.15
N ALA A 227 1.06 11.05 -5.19
CA ALA A 227 -0.10 10.59 -4.42
C ALA A 227 -0.71 9.34 -5.06
N PHE A 228 -1.76 8.80 -4.47
CA PHE A 228 -2.41 7.61 -4.98
C PHE A 228 -3.03 7.85 -6.38
N SER A 229 -2.91 6.86 -7.27
CA SER A 229 -3.52 6.87 -8.61
C SER A 229 -3.10 8.05 -9.50
N GLU A 230 -1.80 8.17 -9.77
CA GLU A 230 -1.26 9.18 -10.69
C GLU A 230 -1.69 8.88 -12.14
N ASP A 231 -2.29 9.88 -12.80
CA ASP A 231 -2.65 9.87 -14.21
C ASP A 231 -1.85 10.98 -14.90
N ASP A 232 -0.72 10.64 -15.51
CA ASP A 232 0.20 11.59 -16.15
C ASP A 232 -0.34 12.17 -17.47
N ASP A 233 -1.31 11.49 -18.07
CA ASP A 233 -2.04 11.92 -19.26
C ASP A 233 -2.94 13.14 -18.95
N THR A 234 -3.71 13.07 -17.86
CA THR A 234 -4.57 14.17 -17.39
C THR A 234 -3.90 15.09 -16.38
N ARG A 235 -2.71 14.68 -15.90
CA ARG A 235 -1.95 15.30 -14.83
C ARG A 235 -2.67 15.38 -13.49
N ASN A 236 -3.54 14.41 -13.19
CA ASN A 236 -4.29 14.34 -11.95
C ASN A 236 -3.80 13.20 -11.03
N GLU A 237 -4.24 13.22 -9.78
CA GLU A 237 -4.00 12.19 -8.77
C GLU A 237 -5.12 12.19 -7.72
N ILE A 238 -5.39 11.03 -7.12
CA ILE A 238 -6.36 10.91 -6.02
C ILE A 238 -5.65 11.22 -4.71
N GLN A 239 -6.08 12.29 -4.04
CA GLN A 239 -5.58 12.62 -2.71
C GLN A 239 -6.13 11.66 -1.66
N THR A 240 -5.35 11.35 -0.63
CA THR A 240 -5.76 10.44 0.46
C THR A 240 -7.09 10.84 1.10
N THR A 241 -7.32 12.15 1.28
CA THR A 241 -8.57 12.71 1.82
C THR A 241 -9.78 12.54 0.91
N GLN A 242 -9.58 12.23 -0.38
CA GLN A 242 -10.66 11.96 -1.34
C GLN A 242 -11.04 10.48 -1.38
N ILE A 243 -10.18 9.57 -0.90
CA ILE A 243 -10.41 8.12 -0.95
C ILE A 243 -11.71 7.71 -0.23
N PRO A 244 -12.08 8.27 0.94
CA PRO A 244 -13.34 7.89 1.59
C PRO A 244 -14.57 8.19 0.72
N VAL A 245 -14.56 9.33 0.03
CA VAL A 245 -15.63 9.70 -0.92
C VAL A 245 -15.56 8.80 -2.16
N ALA A 246 -14.36 8.51 -2.65
CA ALA A 246 -14.13 7.59 -3.77
C ALA A 246 -14.72 6.20 -3.51
N LEU A 247 -14.59 5.68 -2.28
CA LEU A 247 -15.08 4.36 -1.90
C LEU A 247 -16.55 4.32 -1.44
N SER A 248 -17.22 5.48 -1.42
CA SER A 248 -18.60 5.57 -0.91
C SER A 248 -19.64 5.00 -1.87
N GLY A 249 -20.79 4.58 -1.34
CA GLY A 249 -21.95 4.21 -2.15
C GLY A 249 -21.84 2.85 -2.85
N THR A 250 -20.91 1.99 -2.44
CA THR A 250 -20.93 0.57 -2.78
C THR A 250 -22.24 -0.08 -2.29
N SER A 251 -22.70 -1.11 -3.00
CA SER A 251 -23.95 -1.84 -2.66
C SER A 251 -23.85 -2.64 -1.35
N GLN A 252 -22.63 -2.84 -0.85
CA GLN A 252 -22.29 -3.57 0.36
C GLN A 252 -20.98 -3.03 0.97
N PRO A 253 -20.70 -3.30 2.25
CA PRO A 253 -19.40 -2.96 2.84
C PRO A 253 -18.24 -3.57 2.06
N ILE A 254 -17.14 -2.83 1.92
CA ILE A 254 -15.88 -3.37 1.40
C ILE A 254 -15.25 -4.20 2.52
N ASP A 255 -15.04 -5.48 2.29
CA ASP A 255 -14.39 -6.36 3.26
C ASP A 255 -12.87 -6.11 3.24
N ASP A 256 -12.26 -6.15 2.06
CA ASP A 256 -10.82 -5.95 1.86
C ASP A 256 -10.56 -4.76 0.92
N LEU A 257 -9.96 -3.69 1.47
CA LEU A 257 -9.34 -2.63 0.68
C LEU A 257 -7.85 -2.94 0.52
N ILE A 258 -7.41 -3.15 -0.71
CA ILE A 258 -6.07 -3.63 -1.02
C ILE A 258 -5.36 -2.54 -1.83
N PHE A 259 -4.28 -1.98 -1.31
CA PHE A 259 -3.40 -1.08 -2.06
C PHE A 259 -2.20 -1.84 -2.61
N ASP A 260 -2.23 -2.11 -3.91
CA ASP A 260 -1.03 -2.48 -4.67
C ASP A 260 -0.29 -1.20 -5.05
N CYS A 261 0.20 -0.49 -4.02
CA CYS A 261 0.79 0.85 -4.10
C CYS A 261 1.86 1.03 -3.02
N SER A 262 2.82 1.92 -3.28
CA SER A 262 3.85 2.31 -2.33
C SER A 262 3.29 3.05 -1.11
N LEU A 263 3.81 2.74 0.08
CA LEU A 263 3.67 3.55 1.30
C LEU A 263 2.22 3.73 1.80
N MET A 264 1.26 2.91 1.35
CA MET A 264 -0.15 3.09 1.71
C MET A 264 -0.52 2.49 3.08
N GLN A 265 0.37 1.70 3.71
CA GLN A 265 0.17 1.12 5.03
C GLN A 265 0.53 2.08 6.18
N MET A 266 0.07 3.32 6.07
CA MET A 266 0.24 4.36 7.09
C MET A 266 -1.00 4.48 7.97
N ILE A 267 -0.84 4.80 9.25
CA ILE A 267 -1.97 5.06 10.16
C ILE A 267 -2.82 6.24 9.69
N GLU A 268 -2.21 7.24 9.07
CA GLU A 268 -2.89 8.37 8.46
C GLU A 268 -3.87 7.91 7.38
N VAL A 269 -3.44 7.00 6.50
CA VAL A 269 -4.27 6.41 5.44
C VAL A 269 -5.33 5.51 6.06
N ALA A 270 -4.94 4.60 6.95
CA ALA A 270 -5.85 3.66 7.61
C ALA A 270 -6.94 4.39 8.39
N TYR A 271 -6.61 5.47 9.10
CA TYR A 271 -7.59 6.27 9.82
C TYR A 271 -8.51 7.03 8.85
N GLU A 272 -7.99 7.56 7.75
CA GLU A 272 -8.82 8.23 6.72
C GLU A 272 -9.90 7.29 6.17
N VAL A 273 -9.54 6.04 5.84
CA VAL A 273 -10.45 5.05 5.23
C VAL A 273 -11.15 4.11 6.22
N ARG A 274 -11.00 4.34 7.53
CA ARG A 274 -11.48 3.41 8.59
C ARG A 274 -12.98 3.07 8.54
N ASN A 275 -13.78 3.96 7.94
CA ASN A 275 -15.22 3.79 7.78
C ASN A 275 -15.64 3.36 6.36
N SER A 276 -14.67 3.14 5.47
CA SER A 276 -14.91 2.78 4.06
C SER A 276 -14.75 1.28 3.81
N ALA A 277 -13.95 0.57 4.62
CA ALA A 277 -13.70 -0.86 4.52
C ALA A 277 -13.47 -1.50 5.90
N LYS A 278 -13.54 -2.83 5.98
CA LYS A 278 -13.26 -3.58 7.23
C LYS A 278 -11.77 -3.86 7.42
N LEU A 279 -11.07 -4.21 6.33
CA LEU A 279 -9.65 -4.52 6.31
C LEU A 279 -8.89 -3.63 5.34
N LEU A 280 -7.62 -3.39 5.67
CA LEU A 280 -6.64 -2.74 4.81
C LEU A 280 -5.44 -3.66 4.60
N VAL A 281 -5.11 -3.92 3.33
CA VAL A 281 -3.91 -4.66 2.92
C VAL A 281 -3.01 -3.72 2.13
N GLY A 282 -1.73 -3.70 2.44
CA GLY A 282 -0.78 -2.80 1.77
C GLY A 282 0.61 -2.82 2.39
N SER A 283 1.48 -1.97 1.84
CA SER A 283 2.91 -1.88 2.20
C SER A 283 3.26 -0.60 2.95
N GLU A 284 4.11 -0.74 3.97
CA GLU A 284 4.78 0.40 4.62
C GLU A 284 5.92 0.95 3.75
N GLU A 285 6.44 0.11 2.85
CA GLU A 285 7.55 0.37 1.94
C GLU A 285 7.05 0.62 0.51
N SER A 286 7.94 1.03 -0.39
CA SER A 286 7.70 0.98 -1.84
C SER A 286 7.93 -0.45 -2.37
N PRO A 287 6.88 -1.18 -2.79
CA PRO A 287 7.04 -2.48 -3.41
C PRO A 287 7.67 -2.38 -4.81
N PRO A 288 8.12 -3.49 -5.40
CA PRO A 288 8.52 -3.54 -6.81
C PRO A 288 7.36 -3.17 -7.74
N GLY A 289 7.66 -2.50 -8.87
CA GLY A 289 6.65 -1.99 -9.82
C GLY A 289 5.72 -3.05 -10.41
N SER A 290 6.17 -4.31 -10.50
CA SER A 290 5.36 -5.45 -10.94
C SER A 290 4.19 -5.78 -10.00
N GLY A 291 4.14 -5.22 -8.79
CA GLY A 291 3.01 -5.30 -7.88
C GLY A 291 2.77 -6.70 -7.30
N TYR A 292 1.52 -7.02 -6.99
CA TYR A 292 1.15 -8.35 -6.48
C TYR A 292 1.24 -9.45 -7.55
N PRO A 293 1.63 -10.69 -7.19
CA PRO A 293 1.52 -11.84 -8.08
C PRO A 293 0.05 -12.28 -8.19
N TYR A 294 -0.72 -11.63 -9.06
CA TYR A 294 -2.18 -11.80 -9.15
C TYR A 294 -2.63 -13.23 -9.38
N ASP A 295 -1.89 -14.00 -10.18
CA ASP A 295 -2.17 -15.38 -10.49
C ASP A 295 -2.14 -16.27 -9.23
N LEU A 296 -1.21 -16.02 -8.31
CA LEU A 296 -1.06 -16.82 -7.10
C LEU A 296 -2.21 -16.60 -6.12
N TRP A 297 -2.45 -15.36 -5.69
CA TRP A 297 -3.47 -15.11 -4.66
C TRP A 297 -4.91 -15.22 -5.20
N LEU A 298 -5.15 -14.95 -6.49
CA LEU A 298 -6.46 -15.22 -7.11
C LEU A 298 -6.70 -16.72 -7.27
N SER A 299 -5.65 -17.51 -7.53
CA SER A 299 -5.74 -18.98 -7.50
C SER A 299 -6.09 -19.47 -6.10
N ASP A 300 -5.41 -18.95 -5.06
CA ASP A 300 -5.71 -19.27 -3.65
C ASP A 300 -7.15 -18.90 -3.28
N LEU A 301 -7.64 -17.73 -3.74
CA LEU A 301 -9.02 -17.30 -3.52
C LEU A 301 -10.03 -18.28 -4.12
N LYS A 302 -9.78 -18.78 -5.34
CA LYS A 302 -10.67 -19.72 -6.04
C LYS A 302 -10.59 -21.15 -5.52
N THR A 303 -9.42 -21.60 -5.06
CA THR A 303 -9.15 -23.02 -4.77
C THR A 303 -9.03 -23.35 -3.28
N GLY A 304 -8.62 -22.39 -2.44
CA GLY A 304 -7.88 -22.67 -1.21
C GLY A 304 -8.55 -22.33 0.11
N GLY A 305 -9.86 -22.10 0.17
CA GLY A 305 -10.54 -21.73 1.42
C GLY A 305 -10.23 -20.32 1.94
N ALA A 306 -9.23 -19.62 1.39
CA ALA A 306 -9.01 -18.18 1.59
C ALA A 306 -10.25 -17.36 1.19
N GLY A 307 -11.01 -17.83 0.20
CA GLY A 307 -12.31 -17.26 -0.19
C GLY A 307 -13.47 -17.49 0.78
N ALA A 308 -13.24 -18.09 1.95
CA ALA A 308 -14.26 -18.15 3.00
C ALA A 308 -14.17 -16.97 3.98
N ASN A 309 -13.03 -16.28 4.08
CA ASN A 309 -12.78 -15.28 5.13
C ASN A 309 -11.89 -14.13 4.61
N PRO A 310 -12.30 -12.86 4.79
CA PRO A 310 -11.50 -11.69 4.40
C PRO A 310 -10.05 -11.67 4.93
N CYS A 311 -9.83 -12.00 6.20
CA CYS A 311 -8.48 -12.05 6.77
C CYS A 311 -7.60 -13.14 6.13
N ALA A 312 -8.20 -14.24 5.67
CA ALA A 312 -7.47 -15.29 4.98
C ALA A 312 -7.06 -14.85 3.57
N LEU A 313 -7.91 -14.08 2.86
CA LEU A 313 -7.54 -13.42 1.61
C LEU A 313 -6.38 -12.45 1.82
N GLY A 314 -6.50 -11.52 2.78
CA GLY A 314 -5.41 -10.57 3.08
C GLY A 314 -4.10 -11.27 3.43
N ARG A 315 -4.14 -12.35 4.22
CA ARG A 315 -2.96 -13.15 4.54
C ARG A 315 -2.37 -13.87 3.33
N SER A 316 -3.19 -14.41 2.43
CA SER A 316 -2.73 -15.01 1.17
C SER A 316 -1.99 -13.97 0.32
N ILE A 317 -2.52 -12.76 0.19
CA ILE A 317 -1.85 -11.66 -0.55
C ILE A 317 -0.48 -11.35 0.07
N VAL A 318 -0.40 -11.16 1.39
CA VAL A 318 0.88 -10.91 2.09
C VAL A 318 1.88 -12.04 1.84
N ASN A 319 1.46 -13.29 2.04
CA ASN A 319 2.32 -14.46 1.94
C ASN A 319 2.82 -14.71 0.51
N THR A 320 1.92 -14.66 -0.47
CA THR A 320 2.25 -14.87 -1.88
C THR A 320 3.20 -13.77 -2.35
N PHE A 321 2.96 -12.51 -2.00
CA PHE A 321 3.87 -11.40 -2.33
C PHE A 321 5.27 -11.59 -1.75
N VAL A 322 5.38 -11.76 -0.42
CA VAL A 322 6.69 -11.90 0.25
C VAL A 322 7.45 -13.11 -0.28
N SER A 323 6.77 -14.25 -0.45
CA SER A 323 7.39 -15.47 -0.96
C SER A 323 7.82 -15.34 -2.42
N TYR A 324 6.98 -14.74 -3.27
CA TYR A 324 7.27 -14.54 -4.69
C TYR A 324 8.54 -13.72 -4.89
N TYR A 325 8.66 -12.57 -4.21
CA TYR A 325 9.81 -11.69 -4.39
C TYR A 325 11.09 -12.22 -3.76
N ARG A 326 11.01 -12.89 -2.60
CA ARG A 326 12.17 -13.54 -1.98
C ARG A 326 12.71 -14.67 -2.85
N ASN A 327 11.82 -15.55 -3.33
CA ASN A 327 12.24 -16.79 -3.98
C ASN A 327 12.63 -16.59 -5.45
N ASN A 328 11.99 -15.67 -6.17
CA ASN A 328 12.25 -15.48 -7.61
C ASN A 328 13.23 -14.36 -7.91
N PHE A 329 13.39 -13.37 -7.02
CA PHE A 329 14.19 -12.17 -7.29
C PHE A 329 15.24 -11.86 -6.22
N ASN A 330 15.30 -12.64 -5.13
CA ASN A 330 16.12 -12.31 -3.95
C ASN A 330 15.88 -10.87 -3.47
N TYR A 331 14.66 -10.36 -3.66
CA TYR A 331 14.29 -8.99 -3.32
C TYR A 331 13.78 -8.97 -1.88
N ASN A 332 14.52 -8.28 -1.00
CA ASN A 332 14.32 -8.36 0.44
C ASN A 332 13.85 -7.04 1.09
N ASN A 333 13.85 -5.92 0.35
CA ASN A 333 13.36 -4.63 0.86
C ASN A 333 11.85 -4.47 0.64
N ILE A 334 11.06 -5.36 1.27
CA ILE A 334 9.60 -5.42 1.09
C ILE A 334 8.88 -5.59 2.41
N THR A 335 7.70 -5.00 2.53
CA THR A 335 6.77 -5.16 3.65
C THR A 335 5.35 -5.29 3.13
N GLN A 336 4.51 -6.04 3.84
CA GLN A 336 3.08 -6.16 3.58
C GLN A 336 2.37 -6.53 4.89
N SER A 337 1.21 -5.94 5.15
CA SER A 337 0.44 -6.26 6.36
C SER A 337 -1.07 -6.23 6.12
N VAL A 338 -1.82 -6.76 7.09
CA VAL A 338 -3.29 -6.73 7.14
C VAL A 338 -3.71 -6.00 8.42
N ILE A 339 -4.49 -4.94 8.26
CA ILE A 339 -4.96 -4.07 9.35
C ILE A 339 -6.48 -4.17 9.48
N ASP A 340 -6.95 -4.36 10.71
CA ASP A 340 -8.34 -4.24 11.13
C ASP A 340 -8.74 -2.76 11.25
N LEU A 341 -9.46 -2.26 10.24
CA LEU A 341 -9.87 -0.86 10.19
C LEU A 341 -10.89 -0.51 11.29
N THR A 342 -11.63 -1.49 11.80
CA THR A 342 -12.62 -1.28 12.87
C THR A 342 -11.95 -0.92 14.21
N LYS A 343 -10.66 -1.21 14.37
CA LYS A 343 -9.87 -0.86 15.56
C LYS A 343 -9.21 0.50 15.47
N MET A 344 -9.21 1.16 14.32
CA MET A 344 -8.44 2.38 14.10
C MET A 344 -8.87 3.56 14.97
N GLN A 345 -10.12 3.60 15.43
CA GLN A 345 -10.53 4.60 16.43
C GLN A 345 -9.79 4.40 17.77
N ASN A 346 -9.74 3.16 18.29
CA ASN A 346 -8.99 2.86 19.51
C ASN A 346 -7.49 3.13 19.34
N VAL A 347 -6.91 2.80 18.18
CA VAL A 347 -5.51 3.13 17.88
C VAL A 347 -5.29 4.64 17.90
N ALA A 348 -6.15 5.43 17.26
CA ALA A 348 -6.05 6.89 17.27
C ALA A 348 -6.17 7.47 18.68
N ASP A 349 -7.09 6.96 19.51
CA ASP A 349 -7.24 7.40 20.90
C ASP A 349 -5.96 7.10 21.72
N LYS A 350 -5.34 5.93 21.52
CA LYS A 350 -4.06 5.59 22.18
C LYS A 350 -2.89 6.39 21.64
N LEU A 351 -2.87 6.68 20.33
CA LEU A 351 -1.88 7.54 19.71
C LEU A 351 -1.99 8.97 20.27
N ASP A 352 -3.20 9.50 20.43
CA ASP A 352 -3.42 10.83 20.99
C ASP A 352 -2.92 10.93 22.44
N ALA A 353 -3.24 9.91 23.26
CA ALA A 353 -2.79 9.84 24.64
C ALA A 353 -1.25 9.74 24.74
N PHE A 354 -0.64 8.92 23.89
CA PHE A 354 0.82 8.82 23.78
C PHE A 354 1.44 10.15 23.33
N ALA A 355 0.87 10.79 22.32
CA ALA A 355 1.29 12.10 21.85
C ALA A 355 1.18 13.16 22.95
N SER A 356 0.11 13.16 23.74
CA SER A 356 -0.03 14.07 24.88
C SER A 356 1.10 13.89 25.89
N GLN A 357 1.53 12.66 26.16
CA GLN A 357 2.69 12.41 27.02
C GLN A 357 4.00 12.83 26.37
N LEU A 358 4.19 12.57 25.07
CA LEU A 358 5.36 13.01 24.33
C LEU A 358 5.55 14.54 24.44
N ARG A 359 4.47 15.32 24.24
CA ARG A 359 4.48 16.79 24.32
C ARG A 359 5.00 17.29 25.66
N LEU A 360 4.50 16.73 26.77
CA LEU A 360 4.92 17.07 28.13
C LEU A 360 6.40 16.76 28.40
N HIS A 361 7.01 15.85 27.63
CA HIS A 361 8.38 15.37 27.84
C HIS A 361 9.36 15.77 26.73
N THR A 362 8.94 16.54 25.72
CA THR A 362 9.79 17.02 24.61
C THR A 362 11.11 17.67 25.06
N SER A 363 11.09 18.33 26.22
CA SER A 363 12.25 19.04 26.77
C SER A 363 13.10 18.18 27.70
N ILE A 364 12.47 17.31 28.48
CA ILE A 364 13.13 16.55 29.56
C ILE A 364 13.70 15.23 29.02
N GLU A 365 13.00 14.58 28.10
CA GLU A 365 13.38 13.31 27.46
C GLU A 365 13.98 13.53 26.06
N SER A 366 14.52 14.73 25.77
CA SER A 366 14.89 15.15 24.41
C SER A 366 15.83 14.15 23.71
N THR A 367 16.83 13.63 24.42
CA THR A 367 17.78 12.64 23.87
C THR A 367 17.07 11.31 23.55
N ALA A 368 16.21 10.82 24.45
CA ALA A 368 15.47 9.58 24.21
C ALA A 368 14.54 9.71 23.01
N LEU A 369 13.86 10.84 22.87
CA LEU A 369 12.95 11.12 21.74
C LEU A 369 13.71 11.33 20.42
N GLN A 370 14.83 12.05 20.45
CA GLN A 370 15.69 12.24 19.27
C GLN A 370 16.22 10.90 18.77
N VAL A 371 16.77 10.05 19.66
CA VAL A 371 17.27 8.73 19.29
C VAL A 371 16.14 7.86 18.76
N SER A 372 14.99 7.81 19.45
CA SER A 372 13.84 7.01 18.98
C SER A 372 13.38 7.45 17.59
N ARG A 373 13.36 8.77 17.33
CA ARG A 373 13.04 9.32 16.01
C ARG A 373 14.06 8.90 14.97
N THR A 374 15.36 8.95 15.25
CA THR A 374 16.39 8.71 14.22
C THR A 374 16.67 7.24 13.97
N THR A 375 16.37 6.36 14.93
CA THR A 375 16.67 4.93 14.82
C THR A 375 15.46 4.05 14.51
N ALA A 376 14.23 4.56 14.65
CA ALA A 376 13.05 3.78 14.28
C ALA A 376 13.13 3.35 12.80
N GLN A 377 12.65 2.13 12.52
CA GLN A 377 12.53 1.59 11.17
C GLN A 377 11.92 2.64 10.24
N ARG A 378 12.53 2.82 9.08
CA ARG A 378 12.09 3.76 8.05
C ARG A 378 11.95 3.06 6.72
N TYR A 379 11.30 3.74 5.79
CA TYR A 379 11.02 3.23 4.45
C TYR A 379 11.60 4.18 3.39
N ASP A 380 11.21 4.01 2.12
CA ASP A 380 11.64 4.86 1.01
C ASP A 380 11.52 6.35 1.34
N TYR A 381 10.46 6.74 2.05
CA TYR A 381 10.35 8.06 2.67
C TYR A 381 10.89 8.01 4.09
N PRO A 382 12.03 8.67 4.39
CA PRO A 382 12.66 8.59 5.72
C PRO A 382 11.80 9.14 6.85
N GLU A 383 10.84 10.00 6.54
CA GLU A 383 9.83 10.49 7.47
C GLU A 383 8.75 9.45 7.80
N ASN A 384 8.56 8.41 6.98
CA ASN A 384 7.63 7.33 7.26
C ASN A 384 8.36 6.28 8.09
N LYS A 385 7.88 6.08 9.33
CA LYS A 385 8.52 5.18 10.28
C LYS A 385 7.55 4.18 10.85
N ASP A 386 8.03 3.01 11.21
CA ASP A 386 7.20 2.02 11.89
C ASP A 386 6.70 2.60 13.22
N LEU A 387 5.38 2.61 13.41
CA LEU A 387 4.75 3.19 14.58
C LEU A 387 5.01 2.38 15.85
N ALA A 388 5.00 1.05 15.74
CA ALA A 388 5.23 0.18 16.88
C ALA A 388 6.71 0.20 17.29
N ASP A 389 7.65 0.20 16.35
CA ASP A 389 9.08 0.33 16.64
C ASP A 389 9.37 1.68 17.30
N TYR A 390 8.83 2.78 16.78
CA TYR A 390 8.97 4.09 17.40
C TYR A 390 8.43 4.13 18.83
N ALA A 391 7.22 3.61 19.06
CA ALA A 391 6.63 3.54 20.39
C ALA A 391 7.47 2.68 21.35
N ASP A 392 8.00 1.54 20.89
CA ASP A 392 8.85 0.67 21.71
C ASP A 392 10.21 1.29 22.03
N LEU A 393 10.82 2.01 21.08
CA LEU A 393 12.04 2.78 21.32
C LEU A 393 11.81 3.87 22.38
N VAL A 394 10.70 4.60 22.31
CA VAL A 394 10.35 5.59 23.34
C VAL A 394 10.13 4.91 24.68
N ARG A 395 9.36 3.81 24.73
CA ARG A 395 9.09 3.03 25.95
C ARG A 395 10.38 2.53 26.62
N THR A 396 11.35 2.10 25.84
CA THR A 396 12.59 1.51 26.36
C THR A 396 13.64 2.56 26.73
N LYS A 397 13.69 3.69 26.02
CA LYS A 397 14.72 4.73 26.21
C LYS A 397 14.32 5.85 27.18
N ALA A 398 13.04 6.15 27.31
CA ALA A 398 12.57 7.19 28.23
C ALA A 398 12.80 6.78 29.69
N THR A 399 12.80 7.75 30.60
CA THR A 399 12.80 7.50 32.05
C THR A 399 11.41 7.66 32.67
N SER A 400 10.60 8.57 32.12
CA SER A 400 9.24 8.89 32.56
C SER A 400 8.27 7.70 32.47
N GLN A 401 7.71 7.29 33.61
CA GLN A 401 6.74 6.19 33.68
C GLN A 401 5.44 6.48 32.91
N PRO A 402 4.80 7.67 33.03
CA PRO A 402 3.62 8.00 32.22
C PRO A 402 3.86 7.89 30.70
N LEU A 403 5.06 8.24 30.23
CA LEU A 403 5.43 8.10 28.82
C LEU A 403 5.58 6.62 28.42
N LYS A 404 6.18 5.79 29.28
CA LYS A 404 6.27 4.33 29.06
C LYS A 404 4.91 3.64 29.05
N ASP A 405 4.02 4.02 29.96
CA ASP A 405 2.70 3.40 30.08
C ASP A 405 1.80 3.74 28.88
N SER A 406 1.86 4.99 28.41
CA SER A 406 1.14 5.41 27.20
C SER A 406 1.71 4.76 25.92
N ALA A 407 3.03 4.61 25.80
CA ALA A 407 3.66 3.85 24.72
C ALA A 407 3.24 2.37 24.75
N THR A 408 3.20 1.75 25.93
CA THR A 408 2.74 0.37 26.11
C THR A 408 1.28 0.21 25.70
N SER A 409 0.42 1.16 26.06
CA SER A 409 -0.99 1.17 25.68
C SER A 409 -1.20 1.25 24.17
N LEU A 410 -0.39 2.07 23.48
CA LEU A 410 -0.38 2.16 22.02
C LEU A 410 0.10 0.85 21.38
N LEU A 411 1.19 0.26 21.89
CA LEU A 411 1.68 -1.05 21.43
C LEU A 411 0.61 -2.14 21.57
N SER A 412 -0.14 -2.17 22.68
CA SER A 412 -1.26 -3.10 22.84
C SER A 412 -2.39 -2.83 21.85
N ALA A 413 -2.72 -1.57 21.56
CA ALA A 413 -3.74 -1.22 20.56
C ALA A 413 -3.33 -1.61 19.13
N LEU A 414 -2.04 -1.67 18.83
CA LEU A 414 -1.53 -2.14 17.54
C LEU A 414 -1.40 -3.66 17.49
N ARG A 415 -0.83 -4.29 18.53
CA ARG A 415 -0.30 -5.66 18.48
C ARG A 415 -0.81 -6.59 19.58
N GLY A 416 -1.88 -6.22 20.29
CA GLY A 416 -2.45 -6.99 21.41
C GLY A 416 -3.25 -8.25 21.01
N GLY A 417 -2.72 -9.09 20.11
CA GLY A 417 -3.45 -10.25 19.55
C GLY A 417 -4.79 -9.81 18.95
N VAL A 418 -5.86 -10.54 19.22
CA VAL A 418 -7.24 -10.24 18.78
C VAL A 418 -7.74 -8.81 19.06
N THR A 419 -7.14 -8.11 20.04
CA THR A 419 -7.53 -6.73 20.40
C THR A 419 -6.77 -5.65 19.64
N GLY A 420 -5.62 -5.98 19.04
CA GLY A 420 -4.79 -5.05 18.28
C GLY A 420 -5.36 -4.76 16.88
N SER A 421 -4.92 -3.71 16.20
CA SER A 421 -5.32 -3.46 14.81
C SER A 421 -4.54 -4.31 13.79
N ILE A 422 -3.30 -4.69 14.08
CA ILE A 422 -2.44 -5.45 13.17
C ILE A 422 -2.79 -6.94 13.27
N ILE A 423 -3.38 -7.49 12.20
CA ILE A 423 -3.78 -8.90 12.12
C ILE A 423 -2.61 -9.76 11.67
N TYR A 424 -1.91 -9.31 10.63
CA TYR A 424 -0.84 -10.06 10.01
C TYR A 424 0.20 -9.12 9.40
N ASN A 425 1.46 -9.54 9.39
CA ASN A 425 2.56 -8.77 8.85
C ASN A 425 3.61 -9.72 8.27
N GLY A 426 4.15 -9.37 7.11
CA GLY A 426 5.21 -10.09 6.42
C GLY A 426 6.21 -9.12 5.80
N PHE A 427 7.49 -9.44 5.90
CA PHE A 427 8.57 -8.61 5.38
C PHE A 427 9.72 -9.46 4.82
N GLY A 428 10.56 -8.84 4.01
CA GLY A 428 11.74 -9.47 3.42
C GLY A 428 12.89 -9.66 4.43
N ALA A 429 13.91 -10.42 4.06
CA ALA A 429 14.89 -10.92 5.04
C ALA A 429 15.91 -9.89 5.54
N PHE A 430 16.00 -8.69 4.96
CA PHE A 430 17.06 -7.71 5.27
C PHE A 430 16.51 -6.29 5.36
N GLY A 431 16.90 -5.57 6.41
CA GLY A 431 16.63 -4.13 6.58
C GLY A 431 15.18 -3.77 6.93
N GLN A 432 14.36 -4.79 7.21
CA GLN A 432 12.91 -4.67 7.49
C GLN A 432 12.51 -5.45 8.75
N ASP A 433 13.46 -5.86 9.59
CA ASP A 433 13.23 -6.68 10.79
C ASP A 433 12.50 -5.94 11.92
N LYS A 434 12.37 -4.62 11.78
CA LYS A 434 11.64 -3.72 12.65
C LYS A 434 10.35 -3.17 12.01
N SER A 435 9.93 -3.79 10.91
CA SER A 435 8.64 -3.53 10.28
C SER A 435 7.58 -4.42 10.91
N TYR A 436 6.67 -3.80 11.64
CA TYR A 436 5.59 -4.41 12.40
C TYR A 436 4.23 -4.26 11.70
N GLY A 437 4.14 -3.49 10.62
CA GLY A 437 3.02 -3.53 9.67
C GLY A 437 2.17 -2.27 9.63
N GLN A 438 2.51 -1.20 10.36
CA GLN A 438 1.86 0.09 10.18
C GLN A 438 2.84 1.25 10.43
N ALA A 439 3.05 2.07 9.40
CA ALA A 439 3.90 3.23 9.45
C ALA A 439 3.14 4.49 9.93
N ILE A 440 3.90 5.53 10.32
CA ILE A 440 3.40 6.85 10.70
C ILE A 440 4.41 7.93 10.27
N TYR A 441 3.93 9.15 10.06
CA TYR A 441 4.78 10.31 9.78
C TYR A 441 5.54 10.79 11.03
N ILE A 442 6.87 10.76 10.97
CA ILE A 442 7.83 11.25 11.97
C ILE A 442 9.01 11.92 11.27
N GLN A 443 8.85 13.19 10.92
CA GLN A 443 9.87 13.99 10.25
C GLN A 443 10.94 14.56 11.20
N GLN A 444 12.01 15.13 10.64
CA GLN A 444 12.91 15.99 11.42
C GLN A 444 12.21 17.29 11.81
N PRO A 445 12.51 17.92 12.96
CA PRO A 445 11.77 19.09 13.45
C PRO A 445 11.60 20.23 12.43
N SER A 446 12.58 20.45 11.55
CA SER A 446 12.55 21.48 10.50
C SER A 446 11.63 21.17 9.32
N ASP A 447 11.17 19.93 9.19
CA ASP A 447 10.59 19.39 7.96
C ASP A 447 9.10 19.09 8.09
N PHE A 448 8.43 19.64 9.12
CA PHE A 448 7.00 19.47 9.31
C PHE A 448 6.22 20.01 8.11
N ASN A 449 5.41 19.15 7.50
CA ASN A 449 4.54 19.52 6.40
C ASN A 449 3.16 19.97 6.95
N PRO A 450 2.79 21.25 6.79
CA PRO A 450 1.53 21.79 7.34
C PRO A 450 0.27 21.13 6.80
N ARG A 451 0.33 20.48 5.62
CA ARG A 451 -0.81 19.71 5.08
C ARG A 451 -1.18 18.51 5.94
N TYR A 452 -0.36 18.13 6.93
CA TYR A 452 -0.74 17.13 7.92
C TYR A 452 -1.97 17.55 8.75
N TYR A 453 -2.32 18.85 8.80
CA TYR A 453 -3.57 19.30 9.43
C TYR A 453 -4.82 19.05 8.56
N ASP A 454 -4.66 18.66 7.29
CA ASP A 454 -5.78 18.44 6.37
C ASP A 454 -6.39 17.04 6.52
N ILE A 455 -5.63 16.06 7.03
CA ILE A 455 -6.07 14.67 7.19
C ILE A 455 -6.97 14.49 8.43
N SER A 456 -7.80 13.46 8.41
CA SER A 456 -8.74 13.17 9.49
C SER A 456 -8.04 12.81 10.81
N LEU A 457 -6.86 12.19 10.76
CA LEU A 457 -6.12 11.79 11.96
C LEU A 457 -5.70 12.99 12.82
N SER A 458 -5.43 14.16 12.25
CA SER A 458 -4.97 15.34 13.01
C SER A 458 -6.10 16.20 13.58
N LYS A 459 -7.36 15.85 13.28
CA LYS A 459 -8.56 16.62 13.65
C LYS A 459 -9.21 16.07 14.93
N PRO A 460 -10.14 16.82 15.56
CA PRO A 460 -10.91 16.31 16.70
C PRO A 460 -11.57 14.97 16.40
N GLY A 461 -11.46 14.03 17.34
CA GLY A 461 -11.88 12.64 17.16
C GLY A 461 -10.77 11.70 16.65
N GLY A 462 -9.68 12.23 16.07
CA GLY A 462 -8.46 11.49 15.77
C GLY A 462 -7.41 11.61 16.88
N ALA A 463 -6.16 11.87 16.49
CA ALA A 463 -5.00 12.12 17.33
C ALA A 463 -4.43 13.55 17.16
N PRO A 464 -5.18 14.62 17.47
CA PRO A 464 -4.70 16.00 17.30
C PRO A 464 -3.45 16.34 18.12
N ASN A 465 -3.19 15.67 19.24
CA ASN A 465 -1.95 15.85 20.00
C ASN A 465 -0.74 15.30 19.24
N TRP A 466 -0.91 14.34 18.33
CA TRP A 466 0.18 13.85 17.49
C TRP A 466 0.68 14.96 16.56
N ALA A 467 -0.22 15.63 15.84
CA ALA A 467 0.16 16.75 14.98
C ALA A 467 0.84 17.89 15.76
N LYS A 468 0.39 18.19 16.98
CA LYS A 468 1.05 19.16 17.86
C LYS A 468 2.44 18.69 18.30
N PHE A 469 2.57 17.43 18.70
CA PHE A 469 3.86 16.82 19.05
C PHE A 469 4.86 16.96 17.92
N LEU A 470 4.46 16.64 16.67
CA LEU A 470 5.32 16.75 15.49
C LEU A 470 5.92 18.17 15.32
N THR A 471 5.18 19.23 15.67
CA THR A 471 5.68 20.61 15.63
C THR A 471 6.50 21.05 16.85
N GLU A 472 6.34 20.35 17.98
CA GLU A 472 7.01 20.65 19.25
C GLU A 472 8.33 19.86 19.44
N GLN A 473 8.66 18.97 18.50
CA GLN A 473 9.88 18.17 18.55
C GLN A 473 11.14 19.05 18.55
N ARG A 474 12.14 18.64 19.33
CA ARG A 474 13.45 19.30 19.38
C ARG A 474 14.48 18.57 18.53
N GLN A 475 15.53 19.29 18.13
CA GLN A 475 16.62 18.77 17.31
C GLN A 475 17.31 17.60 17.99
#